data_AF-A0AAE1HFT5-F1
#
_entry.id   AF-A0AAE1HFT5-F1
#
_cell.length_a   1.000
_cell.length_b   1.000
_cell.length_c   1.000
_cell.angle_alpha   90.00
_cell.angle_beta   90.00
_cell.angle_gamma   90.00
#
_symmetry.space_group_name_H-M   'P 1'
#
loop_
_entity.id
_entity.type
_entity.pdbx_description
1 polymer ?
#
loop_
_entity_poly.entity_id
_entity_poly.type
_entity_poly.pdbx_seq_one_letter_code
_entity_poly.pdbx_strand_id
1 'polypeptide(L)'
;MECAGVQRKRYLLCIHCDPAKYCDDIENLKQHWLRIHRDVVFLRCGQCKTPFRHQTSLVRHIRGRHINMSQELHSDDDEEDDGDEMENTPGTSENNERVQQNNSVAGSVNNFAENFSESEEETCSGVEHEQIDLKTEAAKHLLNLRSAGNLTNATIELIQKFTSELISLVALQLRRKTENFLKENQVDEIICETFILETFQIDDLFQGLNTTDKQLDYFSDKYGLVIPEEMYLSSRIEHRLDRSSRMFLPKQVSQTFQSVSLIQTLTLIARNKYLREMILCEKESTDGVYRGYKDGSDFKKNPFLQKFPFAFRIELNYDDLETANGLGIQNLPVEENSKLSSIFLLAMAFSEDLKDKGVFQKILTPFLEDLKRLQSDEGVEITLPDGGLFILRACLVCFCADSLAAHALLGFMSPSASWWKLLLTG
;
A
#
# COMPACT_ATOMS: atom_id res chain seq x y z
N MET A 1 53.70 -34.10 14.65
CA MET A 1 52.89 -35.06 13.89
C MET A 1 51.48 -34.51 13.84
N GLU A 2 51.03 -34.22 12.63
CA GLU A 2 49.75 -33.59 12.30
C GLU A 2 48.57 -34.51 12.64
N CYS A 3 47.45 -33.93 13.09
CA CYS A 3 46.14 -34.53 12.94
C CYS A 3 45.27 -33.57 12.14
N ALA A 4 45.06 -33.93 10.87
CA ALA A 4 44.30 -33.20 9.88
C ALA A 4 42.81 -33.04 10.26
N GLY A 5 42.26 -31.87 9.95
CA GLY A 5 40.85 -31.56 10.10
C GLY A 5 39.98 -32.34 9.11
N VAL A 6 38.93 -32.98 9.63
CA VAL A 6 37.88 -33.59 8.81
C VAL A 6 36.77 -32.56 8.63
N GLN A 7 36.77 -31.84 7.51
CA GLN A 7 35.61 -31.07 7.07
C GLN A 7 34.50 -32.03 6.61
N ARG A 8 33.36 -32.06 7.31
CA ARG A 8 32.14 -32.72 6.81
C ARG A 8 31.53 -31.87 5.69
N LYS A 9 31.65 -32.30 4.43
CA LYS A 9 30.89 -31.71 3.31
C LYS A 9 29.39 -31.98 3.52
N ARG A 10 28.56 -30.94 3.44
CA ARG A 10 27.10 -31.04 3.40
C ARG A 10 26.68 -31.10 1.93
N TYR A 11 25.97 -32.15 1.53
CA TYR A 11 25.41 -32.30 0.18
C TYR A 11 23.96 -31.86 0.17
N LEU A 12 23.53 -31.18 -0.89
CA LEU A 12 22.15 -30.75 -1.11
C LEU A 12 21.42 -31.82 -1.95
N LEU A 13 20.16 -32.09 -1.59
CA LEU A 13 19.31 -33.09 -2.22
C LEU A 13 18.18 -32.43 -3.00
N CYS A 14 17.92 -32.91 -4.21
CA CYS A 14 16.73 -32.56 -4.96
C CYS A 14 15.53 -33.34 -4.42
N ILE A 15 14.48 -32.65 -3.98
CA ILE A 15 13.27 -33.27 -3.39
C ILE A 15 12.41 -34.07 -4.39
N HIS A 16 12.66 -33.91 -5.69
CA HIS A 16 11.85 -34.53 -6.76
C HIS A 16 12.56 -35.68 -7.48
N CYS A 17 13.81 -35.99 -7.11
CA CYS A 17 14.57 -37.11 -7.65
C CYS A 17 14.97 -38.08 -6.52
N ASP A 18 15.19 -39.35 -6.88
CA ASP A 18 15.61 -40.40 -5.93
C ASP A 18 16.90 -39.99 -5.18
N PRO A 19 17.09 -40.33 -3.88
CA PRO A 19 18.10 -39.72 -2.99
C PRO A 19 19.57 -40.00 -3.34
N ALA A 20 19.85 -40.71 -4.44
CA ALA A 20 21.19 -41.11 -4.84
C ALA A 20 21.96 -40.04 -5.65
N LYS A 21 21.34 -38.90 -6.01
CA LYS A 21 22.02 -37.79 -6.69
C LYS A 21 22.30 -36.64 -5.71
N TYR A 22 23.55 -36.59 -5.26
CA TYR A 22 24.07 -35.53 -4.40
C TYR A 22 24.53 -34.33 -5.25
N CYS A 23 24.15 -33.11 -4.85
CA CYS A 23 24.71 -31.88 -5.40
C CYS A 23 25.63 -31.23 -4.35
N ASP A 24 26.85 -30.91 -4.76
CA ASP A 24 27.90 -30.43 -3.87
C ASP A 24 27.73 -28.95 -3.46
N ASP A 25 26.91 -28.19 -4.20
CA ASP A 25 26.55 -26.80 -3.92
C ASP A 25 25.18 -26.39 -4.53
N ILE A 26 24.71 -25.19 -4.18
CA ILE A 26 23.41 -24.64 -4.58
C ILE A 26 23.34 -24.40 -6.10
N GLU A 27 24.46 -24.06 -6.73
CA GLU A 27 24.49 -23.73 -8.15
C GLU A 27 24.32 -24.98 -9.02
N ASN A 28 24.92 -26.10 -8.59
CA ASN A 28 24.70 -27.40 -9.21
C ASN A 28 23.27 -27.91 -9.01
N LEU A 29 22.63 -27.63 -7.85
CA LEU A 29 21.23 -27.96 -7.64
C LEU A 29 20.31 -27.13 -8.56
N LYS A 30 20.58 -25.83 -8.73
CA LYS A 30 19.85 -24.98 -9.68
C LYS A 30 20.01 -25.46 -11.12
N GLN A 31 21.23 -25.79 -11.54
CA GLN A 31 21.53 -26.36 -12.86
C GLN A 31 20.82 -27.70 -13.08
N HIS A 32 20.82 -28.58 -12.07
CA HIS A 32 20.08 -29.84 -12.08
C HIS A 32 18.57 -29.60 -12.25
N TRP A 33 18.00 -28.68 -11.47
CA TRP A 33 16.58 -28.35 -11.55
C TRP A 33 16.20 -27.76 -12.91
N LEU A 34 17.03 -26.86 -13.44
CA LEU A 34 16.89 -26.27 -14.77
C LEU A 34 17.10 -27.27 -15.92
N ARG A 35 17.79 -28.40 -15.72
CA ARG A 35 17.98 -29.42 -16.76
C ARG A 35 16.95 -30.54 -16.71
N ILE A 36 16.56 -30.97 -15.52
CA ILE A 36 15.74 -32.18 -15.32
C ILE A 36 14.26 -31.84 -15.10
N HIS A 37 13.97 -30.68 -14.49
CA HIS A 37 12.60 -30.27 -14.12
C HIS A 37 12.06 -29.10 -14.96
N ARG A 38 12.77 -28.68 -16.02
CA ARG A 38 12.44 -27.51 -16.84
C ARG A 38 11.09 -27.56 -17.56
N ASP A 39 10.50 -28.75 -17.71
CA ASP A 39 9.34 -28.98 -18.58
C ASP A 39 8.01 -29.30 -17.87
N VAL A 40 7.85 -29.00 -16.58
CA VAL A 40 6.55 -29.25 -15.89
C VAL A 40 5.97 -27.99 -15.26
N VAL A 41 5.52 -27.05 -16.10
CA VAL A 41 4.43 -26.13 -15.73
C VAL A 41 3.50 -25.96 -16.94
N PHE A 42 2.54 -26.87 -17.09
CA PHE A 42 1.42 -26.64 -18.00
C PHE A 42 0.37 -25.78 -17.27
N LEU A 43 0.11 -24.57 -17.76
CA LEU A 43 -1.04 -23.78 -17.35
C LEU A 43 -2.29 -24.44 -17.90
N ARG A 44 -3.23 -24.87 -17.04
CA ARG A 44 -4.45 -25.53 -17.49
C ARG A 44 -5.61 -24.55 -17.52
N CYS A 45 -6.44 -24.63 -18.57
CA CYS A 45 -7.71 -23.91 -18.57
C CYS A 45 -8.58 -24.39 -17.41
N GLY A 46 -9.06 -23.45 -16.58
CA GLY A 46 -9.92 -23.78 -15.44
C GLY A 46 -11.20 -24.53 -15.82
N GLN A 47 -11.74 -24.28 -17.02
CA GLN A 47 -13.01 -24.83 -17.50
C GLN A 47 -12.86 -26.18 -18.22
N CYS A 48 -11.96 -26.31 -19.20
CA CYS A 48 -11.81 -27.57 -19.98
C CYS A 48 -10.53 -28.36 -19.68
N LYS A 49 -9.71 -27.89 -18.74
CA LYS A 49 -8.46 -28.52 -18.26
C LYS A 49 -7.38 -28.76 -19.33
N THR A 50 -7.54 -28.19 -20.52
CA THR A 50 -6.54 -28.25 -21.60
C THR A 50 -5.24 -27.56 -21.15
N PRO A 51 -4.07 -28.22 -21.33
CA PRO A 51 -2.78 -27.67 -20.92
C PRO A 51 -2.18 -26.72 -21.96
N PHE A 52 -1.54 -25.65 -21.50
CA PHE A 52 -0.86 -24.65 -22.31
C PHE A 52 0.53 -24.35 -21.76
N ARG A 53 1.51 -24.18 -22.65
CA ARG A 53 2.91 -23.88 -22.29
C ARG A 53 3.16 -22.39 -21.99
N HIS A 54 2.30 -21.50 -22.50
CA HIS A 54 2.43 -20.05 -22.33
C HIS A 54 1.10 -19.42 -21.95
N GLN A 55 1.15 -18.40 -21.08
CA GLN A 55 -0.04 -17.68 -20.61
C GLN A 55 -0.81 -17.01 -21.74
N THR A 56 -0.12 -16.48 -22.76
CA THR A 56 -0.73 -15.86 -23.94
C THR A 56 -1.62 -16.85 -24.72
N SER A 57 -1.19 -18.11 -24.85
CA SER A 57 -1.95 -19.18 -25.48
C SER A 57 -3.17 -19.59 -24.65
N LEU A 58 -3.04 -19.64 -23.31
CA LEU A 58 -4.17 -19.89 -22.42
C LEU A 58 -5.21 -18.76 -22.50
N VAL A 59 -4.78 -17.49 -22.47
CA VAL A 59 -5.67 -16.32 -22.57
C VAL A 59 -6.40 -16.30 -23.92
N ARG A 60 -5.70 -16.60 -25.02
CA ARG A 60 -6.32 -16.72 -26.35
C ARG A 60 -7.34 -17.85 -26.39
N HIS A 61 -7.01 -19.00 -25.81
CA HIS A 61 -7.94 -20.13 -25.70
C HIS A 61 -9.20 -19.77 -24.90
N ILE A 62 -9.05 -19.11 -23.74
CA ILE A 62 -10.19 -18.70 -22.92
C ILE A 62 -11.09 -17.73 -23.68
N ARG A 63 -10.49 -16.74 -24.35
CA ARG A 63 -11.24 -15.78 -25.18
C ARG A 63 -11.98 -16.45 -26.34
N GLY A 64 -11.31 -17.35 -27.06
CA GLY A 64 -11.86 -17.98 -28.26
C GLY A 64 -12.87 -19.11 -27.99
N ARG A 65 -12.76 -19.84 -26.87
CA ARG A 65 -13.60 -21.03 -26.60
C ARG A 65 -14.59 -20.87 -25.45
N HIS A 66 -14.36 -19.93 -24.53
CA HIS A 66 -15.16 -19.80 -23.31
C HIS A 66 -15.82 -18.43 -23.13
N ILE A 67 -15.48 -17.43 -23.95
CA ILE A 67 -16.00 -16.05 -23.80
C ILE A 67 -16.89 -15.59 -24.98
N ASN A 68 -17.03 -16.36 -26.06
CA ASN A 68 -17.87 -15.91 -27.19
C ASN A 68 -19.34 -16.33 -27.06
N MET A 69 -20.15 -15.42 -26.54
CA MET A 69 -21.56 -15.29 -26.91
C MET A 69 -21.96 -13.81 -26.96
N SER A 70 -21.60 -13.11 -28.04
CA SER A 70 -22.40 -12.01 -28.61
C SER A 70 -21.86 -11.57 -29.98
N GLN A 71 -22.49 -12.17 -31.00
CA GLN A 71 -22.78 -11.67 -32.34
C GLN A 71 -21.71 -11.60 -33.45
N GLU A 72 -22.15 -12.13 -34.58
CA GLU A 72 -21.54 -12.30 -35.91
C GLU A 72 -21.27 -10.98 -36.63
N LEU A 73 -20.32 -10.98 -37.57
CA LEU A 73 -20.52 -10.68 -39.00
C LEU A 73 -19.18 -10.81 -39.76
N HIS A 74 -19.15 -11.74 -40.72
CA HIS A 74 -18.38 -11.78 -42.00
C HIS A 74 -16.86 -11.57 -41.96
N SER A 75 -15.98 -12.22 -42.71
CA SER A 75 -15.96 -13.16 -43.86
C SER A 75 -14.46 -13.07 -44.24
N ASP A 76 -13.62 -14.09 -44.29
CA ASP A 76 -13.46 -15.09 -45.33
C ASP A 76 -11.97 -15.50 -45.24
N ASP A 77 -11.72 -16.74 -45.63
CA ASP A 77 -10.49 -17.31 -46.20
C ASP A 77 -9.22 -17.44 -45.32
N ASP A 78 -8.88 -18.72 -45.08
CA ASP A 78 -7.64 -19.41 -45.48
C ASP A 78 -6.29 -18.71 -45.12
N GLU A 79 -5.31 -19.34 -44.50
CA GLU A 79 -4.67 -20.59 -44.91
C GLU A 79 -3.66 -21.05 -43.81
N GLU A 80 -3.31 -22.33 -43.86
CA GLU A 80 -2.11 -22.97 -43.28
C GLU A 80 -0.84 -22.24 -43.81
N ASP A 81 0.40 -22.33 -43.36
CA ASP A 81 1.20 -23.34 -42.69
C ASP A 81 2.59 -22.70 -42.40
N ASP A 82 3.35 -23.36 -41.53
CA ASP A 82 4.81 -23.50 -41.44
C ASP A 82 5.82 -22.56 -42.13
N GLY A 83 6.96 -22.35 -41.44
CA GLY A 83 8.26 -22.27 -42.13
C GLY A 83 9.27 -21.28 -41.58
N ASP A 84 10.27 -21.81 -40.87
CA ASP A 84 11.58 -21.20 -40.62
C ASP A 84 12.25 -20.70 -41.91
N GLU A 85 13.05 -19.63 -41.85
CA GLU A 85 14.48 -19.66 -42.22
C GLU A 85 15.18 -18.29 -42.09
N MET A 86 16.42 -18.35 -41.59
CA MET A 86 17.41 -17.28 -41.52
C MET A 86 18.01 -16.98 -42.90
N GLU A 87 18.37 -15.73 -43.19
CA GLU A 87 19.64 -15.43 -43.88
C GLU A 87 20.13 -13.98 -43.72
N ASN A 88 21.45 -13.81 -43.82
CA ASN A 88 22.27 -12.69 -43.37
C ASN A 88 22.60 -11.64 -44.47
N THR A 89 22.49 -10.34 -44.12
CA THR A 89 23.38 -9.17 -44.47
C THR A 89 23.61 -8.76 -45.95
N PRO A 90 24.19 -7.57 -46.32
CA PRO A 90 24.69 -6.42 -45.54
C PRO A 90 24.31 -4.99 -46.04
N GLY A 91 24.33 -4.02 -45.12
CA GLY A 91 24.88 -2.65 -45.29
C GLY A 91 24.15 -1.59 -46.12
N THR A 92 23.66 -0.54 -45.45
CA THR A 92 23.96 0.88 -45.80
C THR A 92 23.58 1.83 -44.66
N SER A 93 24.41 2.87 -44.55
CA SER A 93 24.33 4.07 -43.73
C SER A 93 23.00 4.84 -43.86
N GLU A 94 22.46 5.37 -42.76
CA GLU A 94 22.29 6.82 -42.50
C GLU A 94 21.39 7.10 -41.27
N ASN A 95 21.68 8.24 -40.64
CA ASN A 95 21.13 8.85 -39.43
C ASN A 95 19.60 8.77 -39.24
N ASN A 96 19.12 8.54 -37.99
CA ASN A 96 18.32 9.53 -37.25
C ASN A 96 17.85 9.05 -35.85
N GLU A 97 17.91 10.02 -34.91
CA GLU A 97 16.98 10.27 -33.81
C GLU A 97 16.57 9.11 -32.87
N ARG A 98 17.18 9.13 -31.68
CA ARG A 98 16.84 8.27 -30.55
C ARG A 98 15.52 8.73 -29.91
N VAL A 99 14.41 8.21 -30.41
CA VAL A 99 13.14 8.09 -29.67
C VAL A 99 13.35 7.00 -28.61
N GLN A 100 13.39 7.37 -27.33
CA GLN A 100 13.34 6.40 -26.24
C GLN A 100 11.90 5.91 -26.10
N GLN A 101 11.71 4.62 -26.41
CA GLN A 101 10.49 3.87 -26.17
C GLN A 101 10.28 3.70 -24.66
N ASN A 102 9.10 4.10 -24.19
CA ASN A 102 8.59 3.80 -22.87
C ASN A 102 8.31 2.30 -22.76
N ASN A 103 9.21 1.55 -22.14
CA ASN A 103 8.88 0.25 -21.59
C ASN A 103 8.15 0.46 -20.27
N SER A 104 6.81 0.49 -20.34
CA SER A 104 5.97 0.23 -19.18
C SER A 104 6.11 -1.26 -18.84
N VAL A 105 6.88 -1.54 -17.79
CA VAL A 105 6.83 -2.86 -17.16
C VAL A 105 5.47 -2.95 -16.50
N ALA A 106 4.58 -3.73 -17.12
CA ALA A 106 3.31 -4.10 -16.54
C ALA A 106 3.56 -4.81 -15.21
N GLY A 107 3.33 -4.08 -14.11
CA GLY A 107 3.26 -4.66 -12.78
C GLY A 107 2.20 -5.77 -12.77
N SER A 108 2.62 -6.94 -12.32
CA SER A 108 1.81 -8.14 -12.22
C SER A 108 0.50 -7.85 -11.49
N VAL A 109 -0.62 -8.11 -12.16
CA VAL A 109 -1.96 -8.11 -11.57
C VAL A 109 -2.01 -9.25 -10.55
N ASN A 110 -1.81 -8.92 -9.27
CA ASN A 110 -2.21 -9.82 -8.19
C ASN A 110 -3.71 -9.70 -8.03
N ASN A 111 -4.42 -10.78 -8.38
CA ASN A 111 -5.82 -10.98 -8.02
C ASN A 111 -5.93 -11.01 -6.50
N PHE A 112 -6.27 -9.88 -5.89
CA PHE A 112 -6.74 -9.82 -4.51
C PHE A 112 -8.26 -9.98 -4.51
N ALA A 113 -8.68 -11.19 -4.84
CA ALA A 113 -9.96 -11.72 -4.41
C ALA A 113 -9.62 -12.86 -3.45
N GLU A 114 -10.26 -12.83 -2.27
CA GLU A 114 -10.20 -13.82 -1.18
C GLU A 114 -9.10 -13.58 -0.13
N ASN A 115 -9.49 -12.84 0.92
CA ASN A 115 -9.60 -13.39 2.27
C ASN A 115 -10.49 -12.46 3.12
N PHE A 116 -11.80 -12.63 2.93
CA PHE A 116 -12.78 -12.32 3.96
C PHE A 116 -12.51 -13.29 5.12
N SER A 117 -12.11 -12.77 6.27
CA SER A 117 -12.18 -13.52 7.53
C SER A 117 -13.34 -12.95 8.33
N GLU A 118 -14.38 -13.79 8.39
CA GLU A 118 -15.29 -14.02 9.50
C GLU A 118 -15.74 -12.78 10.28
N SER A 119 -16.91 -12.26 9.89
CA SER A 119 -17.84 -11.66 10.84
C SER A 119 -18.13 -12.66 11.96
N GLU A 120 -17.99 -12.16 13.18
CA GLU A 120 -18.32 -12.83 14.43
C GLU A 120 -19.66 -13.59 14.34
N GLU A 121 -19.67 -14.85 14.77
CA GLU A 121 -20.91 -15.53 15.17
C GLU A 121 -21.46 -14.79 16.39
N GLU A 122 -22.23 -13.73 16.17
CA GLU A 122 -23.12 -13.19 17.19
C GLU A 122 -24.19 -14.24 17.49
N THR A 123 -24.02 -14.89 18.64
CA THR A 123 -25.10 -15.61 19.30
C THR A 123 -26.29 -14.68 19.46
N CYS A 124 -27.43 -15.11 18.90
CA CYS A 124 -28.72 -14.43 18.93
C CYS A 124 -29.12 -14.00 20.35
N SER A 125 -28.91 -12.72 20.66
CA SER A 125 -29.61 -12.01 21.72
C SER A 125 -29.67 -10.51 21.43
N GLY A 126 -30.81 -10.05 20.91
CA GLY A 126 -31.22 -8.65 20.88
C GLY A 126 -30.64 -7.81 19.74
N VAL A 127 -31.21 -7.92 18.54
CA VAL A 127 -30.94 -6.97 17.45
C VAL A 127 -31.58 -5.64 17.81
N GLU A 128 -30.79 -4.73 18.38
CA GLU A 128 -31.07 -3.31 18.24
C GLU A 128 -30.86 -2.98 16.76
N HIS A 129 -31.92 -2.55 16.06
CA HIS A 129 -31.81 -2.10 14.68
C HIS A 129 -30.96 -0.83 14.64
N GLU A 130 -29.65 -0.99 14.48
CA GLU A 130 -28.74 0.13 14.27
C GLU A 130 -29.13 0.83 12.97
N GLN A 131 -29.54 2.10 13.07
CA GLN A 131 -29.97 2.89 11.94
C GLN A 131 -28.75 3.16 11.04
N ILE A 132 -28.70 2.48 9.88
CA ILE A 132 -27.58 2.58 8.94
C ILE A 132 -27.50 4.02 8.39
N ASP A 133 -26.43 4.74 8.73
CA ASP A 133 -26.12 6.03 8.12
C ASP A 133 -25.49 5.82 6.73
N LEU A 134 -26.34 5.89 5.71
CA LEU A 134 -25.96 5.71 4.31
C LEU A 134 -24.83 6.65 3.86
N LYS A 135 -24.74 7.87 4.43
CA LYS A 135 -23.68 8.82 4.09
C LYS A 135 -22.34 8.36 4.64
N THR A 136 -22.32 7.88 5.88
CA THR A 136 -21.11 7.31 6.49
C THR A 136 -20.62 6.10 5.69
N GLU A 137 -21.52 5.21 5.24
CA GLU A 137 -21.16 4.07 4.40
C GLU A 137 -20.66 4.49 3.02
N ALA A 138 -21.31 5.45 2.37
CA ALA A 138 -20.85 6.03 1.11
C ALA A 138 -19.44 6.62 1.25
N ALA A 139 -19.16 7.32 2.34
CA ALA A 139 -17.83 7.85 2.64
C ALA A 139 -16.78 6.74 2.85
N LYS A 140 -17.12 5.64 3.55
CA LYS A 140 -16.22 4.47 3.69
C LYS A 140 -15.87 3.86 2.33
N HIS A 141 -16.86 3.71 1.45
CA HIS A 141 -16.61 3.21 0.09
C HIS A 141 -15.66 4.11 -0.70
N LEU A 142 -15.78 5.44 -0.58
CA LEU A 142 -14.84 6.36 -1.21
C LEU A 142 -13.43 6.25 -0.65
N LEU A 143 -13.29 6.13 0.66
CA LEU A 143 -12.00 5.93 1.29
C LEU A 143 -11.34 4.63 0.79
N ASN A 144 -12.12 3.55 0.67
CA ASN A 144 -11.64 2.28 0.12
C ASN A 144 -11.21 2.40 -1.35
N LEU A 145 -11.99 3.11 -2.18
CA LEU A 145 -11.62 3.38 -3.57
C LEU A 145 -10.31 4.19 -3.66
N ARG A 146 -10.10 5.16 -2.76
CA ARG A 146 -8.84 5.92 -2.71
C ARG A 146 -7.66 5.08 -2.23
N SER A 147 -7.90 4.13 -1.33
CA SER A 147 -6.86 3.21 -0.87
C SER A 147 -6.39 2.24 -1.96
N ALA A 148 -7.25 1.98 -2.95
CA ALA A 148 -6.86 1.25 -4.15
C ALA A 148 -5.98 2.15 -5.05
N GLY A 149 -4.65 2.05 -4.89
CA GLY A 149 -3.65 2.95 -5.49
C GLY A 149 -3.61 3.08 -7.02
N ASN A 150 -4.56 2.48 -7.74
CA ASN A 150 -4.63 2.50 -9.20
C ASN A 150 -5.80 3.34 -9.76
N LEU A 151 -6.58 4.00 -8.90
CA LEU A 151 -7.73 4.81 -9.33
C LEU A 151 -7.37 6.30 -9.38
N THR A 152 -7.61 6.92 -10.54
CA THR A 152 -7.48 8.37 -10.68
C THR A 152 -8.65 9.09 -10.01
N ASN A 153 -8.45 10.34 -9.61
CA ASN A 153 -9.55 11.17 -9.08
C ASN A 153 -10.75 11.24 -10.04
N ALA A 154 -10.49 11.34 -11.35
CA ALA A 154 -11.55 11.34 -12.37
C ALA A 154 -12.35 10.03 -12.38
N THR A 155 -11.69 8.88 -12.15
CA THR A 155 -12.37 7.59 -12.03
C THR A 155 -13.24 7.53 -10.78
N ILE A 156 -12.75 8.06 -9.65
CA ILE A 156 -13.51 8.11 -8.39
C ILE A 156 -14.76 9.00 -8.53
N GLU A 157 -14.61 10.18 -9.13
CA GLU A 157 -15.73 11.09 -9.42
C GLU A 157 -16.77 10.44 -10.35
N LEU A 158 -16.30 9.66 -11.34
CA LEU A 158 -17.19 8.91 -12.22
C LEU A 158 -17.96 7.82 -11.46
N ILE A 159 -17.31 7.10 -10.54
CA ILE A 159 -17.96 6.10 -9.68
C ILE A 159 -18.99 6.76 -8.76
N GLN A 160 -18.66 7.91 -8.16
CA GLN A 160 -19.61 8.69 -7.35
C GLN A 160 -20.87 9.01 -8.15
N LYS A 161 -20.70 9.57 -9.36
CA LYS A 161 -21.80 9.94 -10.23
C LYS A 161 -22.69 8.74 -10.58
N PHE A 162 -22.09 7.63 -11.05
CA PHE A 162 -22.86 6.44 -11.40
C PHE A 162 -23.59 5.84 -10.21
N THR A 163 -22.96 5.86 -9.02
CA THR A 163 -23.57 5.33 -7.80
C THR A 163 -24.77 6.17 -7.37
N SER A 164 -24.66 7.51 -7.41
CA SER A 164 -25.79 8.41 -7.13
C SER A 164 -26.94 8.25 -8.12
N GLU A 165 -26.63 8.12 -9.42
CA GLU A 165 -27.63 7.90 -10.46
C GLU A 165 -28.36 6.57 -10.27
N LEU A 166 -27.61 5.48 -10.01
CA LEU A 166 -28.18 4.15 -9.80
C LEU A 166 -29.10 4.12 -8.57
N ILE A 167 -28.67 4.72 -7.46
CA ILE A 167 -29.46 4.75 -6.22
C ILE A 167 -30.73 5.58 -6.41
N SER A 168 -30.63 6.71 -7.11
CA SER A 168 -31.81 7.53 -7.46
C SER A 168 -32.81 6.74 -8.32
N LEU A 169 -32.34 5.95 -9.29
CA LEU A 169 -33.19 5.10 -10.12
C LEU A 169 -33.86 3.98 -9.32
N VAL A 170 -33.12 3.32 -8.42
CA VAL A 170 -33.66 2.28 -7.54
C VAL A 170 -34.71 2.86 -6.60
N ALA A 171 -34.42 4.00 -5.96
CA ALA A 171 -35.36 4.69 -5.09
C ALA A 171 -36.64 5.08 -5.83
N LEU A 172 -36.52 5.62 -7.04
CA LEU A 172 -37.67 5.97 -7.89
C LEU A 172 -38.47 4.73 -8.32
N GLN A 173 -37.81 3.61 -8.60
CA GLN A 173 -38.49 2.36 -8.94
C GLN A 173 -39.27 1.80 -7.74
N LEU A 174 -38.67 1.80 -6.55
CA LEU A 174 -39.32 1.35 -5.31
C LEU A 174 -40.50 2.26 -4.96
N ARG A 175 -40.31 3.57 -5.07
CA ARG A 175 -41.37 4.57 -4.90
C ARG A 175 -42.55 4.27 -5.82
N ARG A 176 -42.32 4.11 -7.13
CA ARG A 176 -43.39 3.83 -8.11
C ARG A 176 -44.11 2.50 -7.86
N LYS A 177 -43.38 1.44 -7.49
CA LYS A 177 -44.01 0.15 -7.14
C LYS A 177 -44.91 0.28 -5.92
N THR A 178 -44.44 1.03 -4.92
CA THR A 178 -45.19 1.28 -3.68
C THR A 178 -46.41 2.17 -3.94
N GLU A 179 -46.27 3.24 -4.73
CA GLU A 179 -47.38 4.09 -5.17
C GLU A 179 -48.48 3.28 -5.86
N ASN A 180 -48.11 2.39 -6.78
CA ASN A 180 -49.07 1.55 -7.49
C ASN A 180 -49.80 0.61 -6.52
N PHE A 181 -49.05 -0.06 -5.64
CA PHE A 181 -49.65 -0.94 -4.63
C PHE A 181 -50.62 -0.21 -3.70
N LEU A 182 -50.27 1.00 -3.25
CA LEU A 182 -51.10 1.80 -2.36
C LEU A 182 -52.39 2.28 -3.06
N LYS A 183 -52.29 2.69 -4.34
CA LYS A 183 -53.45 3.07 -5.16
C LYS A 183 -54.39 1.89 -5.41
N GLU A 184 -53.85 0.71 -5.69
CA GLU A 184 -54.65 -0.51 -5.88
C GLU A 184 -55.42 -0.92 -4.61
N ASN A 185 -54.87 -0.63 -3.43
CA ASN A 185 -55.47 -0.95 -2.13
C ASN A 185 -56.28 0.20 -1.50
N GLN A 186 -56.52 1.30 -2.24
CA GLN A 186 -57.33 2.44 -1.80
C GLN A 186 -56.88 3.06 -0.46
N VAL A 187 -55.57 3.11 -0.22
CA VAL A 187 -55.01 3.78 0.96
C VAL A 187 -55.11 5.30 0.79
N ASP A 188 -55.39 6.01 1.88
CA ASP A 188 -55.51 7.48 1.89
C ASP A 188 -54.25 8.15 1.32
N GLU A 189 -54.43 8.99 0.30
CA GLU A 189 -53.37 9.64 -0.47
C GLU A 189 -52.48 10.54 0.40
N ILE A 190 -53.05 11.19 1.42
CA ILE A 190 -52.31 12.05 2.35
C ILE A 190 -51.36 11.19 3.19
N ILE A 191 -51.87 10.10 3.78
CA ILE A 191 -51.05 9.19 4.59
C ILE A 191 -49.95 8.53 3.74
N CYS A 192 -50.27 8.15 2.51
CA CYS A 192 -49.31 7.56 1.58
C CYS A 192 -48.13 8.50 1.30
N GLU A 193 -48.43 9.75 0.93
CA GLU A 193 -47.39 10.68 0.50
C GLU A 193 -46.48 11.10 1.65
N THR A 194 -47.04 11.46 2.82
CA THR A 194 -46.24 11.98 3.95
C THR A 194 -45.51 10.90 4.74
N PHE A 195 -46.07 9.69 4.87
CA PHE A 195 -45.46 8.67 5.75
C PHE A 195 -44.70 7.57 5.02
N ILE A 196 -45.00 7.32 3.74
CA ILE A 196 -44.45 6.18 2.99
C ILE A 196 -43.61 6.65 1.81
N LEU A 197 -44.12 7.59 1.00
CA LEU A 197 -43.42 7.98 -0.23
C LEU A 197 -42.24 8.90 0.03
N GLU A 198 -42.29 9.72 1.07
CA GLU A 198 -41.16 10.51 1.55
C GLU A 198 -39.96 9.63 1.97
N THR A 199 -40.19 8.39 2.44
CA THR A 199 -39.10 7.47 2.83
C THR A 199 -38.21 7.05 1.66
N PHE A 200 -38.70 7.19 0.42
CA PHE A 200 -37.90 6.93 -0.79
C PHE A 200 -37.16 8.16 -1.31
N GLN A 201 -37.31 9.33 -0.68
CA GLN A 201 -36.45 10.48 -0.97
C GLN A 201 -35.09 10.24 -0.32
N ILE A 202 -34.12 9.84 -1.14
CA ILE A 202 -32.74 9.67 -0.70
C ILE A 202 -32.02 10.98 -1.02
N ASP A 203 -31.54 11.65 0.02
CA ASP A 203 -30.66 12.82 -0.13
C ASP A 203 -29.38 12.45 -0.89
N ASP A 204 -28.69 13.44 -1.44
CA ASP A 204 -27.40 13.20 -2.11
C ASP A 204 -26.39 12.57 -1.14
N LEU A 205 -26.11 11.28 -1.35
CA LEU A 205 -25.22 10.46 -0.53
C LEU A 205 -23.80 11.01 -0.45
N PHE A 206 -23.37 11.72 -1.50
CA PHE A 206 -22.06 12.35 -1.57
C PHE A 206 -22.12 13.85 -1.32
N GLN A 207 -23.21 14.36 -0.74
CA GLN A 207 -23.30 15.77 -0.40
C GLN A 207 -22.19 16.16 0.57
N GLY A 208 -21.32 17.07 0.13
CA GLY A 208 -20.14 17.47 0.89
C GLY A 208 -18.95 16.51 0.74
N LEU A 209 -18.99 15.57 -0.20
CA LEU A 209 -17.90 14.66 -0.59
C LEU A 209 -17.57 14.77 -2.10
N ASN A 210 -18.00 15.86 -2.73
CA ASN A 210 -17.93 16.05 -4.19
C ASN A 210 -16.53 16.41 -4.72
N THR A 211 -15.63 16.87 -3.86
CA THR A 211 -14.26 17.25 -4.24
C THR A 211 -13.27 16.54 -3.33
N THR A 212 -12.04 16.33 -3.82
CA THR A 212 -10.96 15.72 -3.04
C THR A 212 -10.74 16.43 -1.71
N ASP A 213 -10.70 17.76 -1.71
CA ASP A 213 -10.48 18.53 -0.47
C ASP A 213 -11.59 18.26 0.56
N LYS A 214 -12.86 18.33 0.14
CA LYS A 214 -14.00 18.07 1.03
C LYS A 214 -14.03 16.62 1.54
N GLN A 215 -13.58 15.67 0.73
CA GLN A 215 -13.43 14.28 1.15
C GLN A 215 -12.34 14.15 2.20
N LEU A 216 -11.17 14.76 1.97
CA LEU A 216 -10.06 14.77 2.93
C LEU A 216 -10.47 15.43 4.25
N ASP A 217 -11.16 16.56 4.21
CA ASP A 217 -11.70 17.25 5.38
C ASP A 217 -12.65 16.32 6.15
N TYR A 218 -13.61 15.70 5.44
CA TYR A 218 -14.53 14.75 6.06
C TYR A 218 -13.81 13.54 6.67
N PHE A 219 -12.80 12.98 6.00
CA PHE A 219 -12.04 11.85 6.52
C PHE A 219 -11.15 12.23 7.70
N SER A 220 -10.58 13.43 7.68
CA SER A 220 -9.84 14.00 8.81
C SER A 220 -10.76 14.13 10.02
N ASP A 221 -11.92 14.75 9.85
CA ASP A 221 -12.87 14.99 10.94
C ASP A 221 -13.49 13.69 11.49
N LYS A 222 -13.92 12.80 10.59
CA LYS A 222 -14.64 11.57 10.97
C LYS A 222 -13.72 10.44 11.41
N TYR A 223 -12.60 10.24 10.70
CA TYR A 223 -11.72 9.08 10.88
C TYR A 223 -10.34 9.44 11.42
N GLY A 224 -9.99 10.73 11.55
CA GLY A 224 -8.66 11.16 11.98
C GLY A 224 -7.59 10.93 10.91
N LEU A 225 -7.96 11.01 9.62
CA LEU A 225 -7.00 10.92 8.52
C LEU A 225 -5.91 11.98 8.70
N VAL A 226 -4.65 11.54 8.69
CA VAL A 226 -3.50 12.42 8.84
C VAL A 226 -3.15 13.00 7.46
N ILE A 227 -3.35 14.30 7.30
CA ILE A 227 -3.06 15.01 6.05
C ILE A 227 -1.59 15.46 6.07
N PRO A 228 -0.80 15.20 5.00
CA PRO A 228 0.56 15.71 4.91
C PRO A 228 0.61 17.25 4.87
N GLU A 229 1.61 17.83 5.51
CA GLU A 229 1.88 19.27 5.53
C GLU A 229 3.07 19.61 4.61
N GLU A 230 2.90 20.64 3.77
CA GLU A 230 3.97 21.15 2.94
C GLU A 230 4.92 22.05 3.76
N MET A 231 6.19 21.66 3.80
CA MET A 231 7.22 22.30 4.61
C MET A 231 8.30 22.93 3.73
N TYR A 232 8.69 24.16 4.05
CA TYR A 232 9.69 24.91 3.30
C TYR A 232 11.13 24.45 3.62
N LEU A 233 11.94 24.23 2.59
CA LEU A 233 13.36 23.90 2.72
C LEU A 233 14.27 25.10 2.43
N SER A 234 14.16 25.61 1.21
CA SER A 234 15.02 26.63 0.61
C SER A 234 14.38 27.17 -0.67
N SER A 235 15.08 28.06 -1.36
CA SER A 235 14.68 28.50 -2.70
C SER A 235 15.85 28.42 -3.65
N ARG A 236 15.58 28.00 -4.88
CA ARG A 236 16.56 27.96 -5.97
C ARG A 236 16.10 28.83 -7.15
N ILE A 237 17.04 29.27 -7.97
CA ILE A 237 16.72 29.97 -9.22
C ILE A 237 16.66 28.94 -10.34
N GLU A 238 15.49 28.83 -10.97
CA GLU A 238 15.30 28.04 -12.17
C GLU A 238 15.10 28.95 -13.38
N HIS A 239 15.76 28.64 -14.48
CA HIS A 239 15.49 29.29 -15.75
C HIS A 239 14.28 28.64 -16.39
N ARG A 240 13.14 29.35 -16.42
CA ARG A 240 11.89 28.84 -17.01
C ARG A 240 11.57 29.61 -18.29
N LEU A 241 11.06 28.90 -19.29
CA LEU A 241 10.61 29.50 -20.54
C LEU A 241 9.37 30.34 -20.27
N ASP A 242 9.50 31.66 -20.45
CA ASP A 242 8.37 32.55 -20.48
C ASP A 242 7.69 32.46 -21.86
N ARG A 243 6.42 32.03 -21.87
CA ARG A 243 5.64 31.84 -23.10
C ARG A 243 5.43 33.14 -23.86
N SER A 244 5.47 34.28 -23.19
CA SER A 244 5.24 35.59 -23.81
C SER A 244 6.49 36.12 -24.53
N SER A 245 7.65 36.13 -23.85
CA SER A 245 8.92 36.58 -24.45
C SER A 245 9.65 35.49 -25.25
N ARG A 246 9.25 34.21 -25.13
CA ARG A 246 9.98 33.03 -25.63
C ARG A 246 11.43 32.94 -25.14
N MET A 247 11.73 33.57 -24.00
CA MET A 247 13.05 33.56 -23.39
C MET A 247 13.03 32.78 -22.07
N PHE A 248 14.20 32.24 -21.70
CA PHE A 248 14.38 31.63 -20.39
C PHE A 248 14.69 32.71 -19.36
N LEU A 249 13.73 32.97 -18.47
CA LEU A 249 13.88 33.96 -17.40
C LEU A 249 14.21 33.27 -16.07
N PRO A 250 15.13 33.83 -15.26
CA PRO A 250 15.40 33.34 -13.92
C PRO A 250 14.15 33.56 -13.05
N LYS A 251 13.61 32.48 -12.50
CA LYS A 251 12.49 32.50 -11.56
C LYS A 251 12.92 31.85 -10.26
N GLN A 252 12.65 32.52 -9.15
CA GLN A 252 12.82 31.93 -7.82
C GLN A 252 11.72 30.89 -7.59
N VAL A 253 12.13 29.67 -7.26
CA VAL A 253 11.25 28.53 -6.99
C VAL A 253 11.53 28.04 -5.58
N SER A 254 10.47 27.88 -4.78
CA SER A 254 10.56 27.29 -3.44
C SER A 254 10.79 25.80 -3.56
N GLN A 255 11.79 25.29 -2.83
CA GLN A 255 11.98 23.86 -2.58
C GLN A 255 11.21 23.53 -1.31
N THR A 256 10.32 22.55 -1.40
CA THR A 256 9.46 22.11 -0.30
C THR A 256 9.49 20.58 -0.20
N PHE A 257 9.05 20.06 0.93
CA PHE A 257 8.80 18.63 1.12
C PHE A 257 7.47 18.41 1.83
N GLN A 258 6.91 17.22 1.69
CA GLN A 258 5.69 16.83 2.40
C GLN A 258 6.10 16.09 3.68
N SER A 259 5.53 16.49 4.82
CA SER A 259 5.76 15.88 6.13
C SER A 259 4.45 15.35 6.71
N VAL A 260 4.49 14.19 7.35
CA VAL A 260 3.35 13.59 8.05
C VAL A 260 3.65 13.58 9.54
N SER A 261 2.73 14.09 10.38
CA SER A 261 2.96 14.15 11.83
C SER A 261 3.03 12.75 12.44
N LEU A 262 4.15 12.43 13.09
CA LEU A 262 4.35 11.15 13.75
C LEU A 262 3.33 10.95 14.87
N ILE A 263 3.10 11.98 15.69
CA ILE A 263 2.14 11.90 16.79
C ILE A 263 0.74 11.62 16.26
N GLN A 264 0.30 12.30 15.19
CA GLN A 264 -1.03 12.07 14.61
C GLN A 264 -1.14 10.66 14.01
N THR A 265 -0.11 10.17 13.31
CA THR A 265 -0.09 8.79 12.78
C THR A 265 -0.19 7.75 13.89
N LEU A 266 0.62 7.88 14.95
CA LEU A 266 0.57 6.97 16.09
C LEU A 266 -0.76 7.09 16.86
N THR A 267 -1.36 8.28 16.92
CA THR A 267 -2.69 8.49 17.48
C THR A 267 -3.75 7.72 16.69
N LEU A 268 -3.70 7.77 15.35
CA LEU A 268 -4.59 7.01 14.49
C LEU A 268 -4.48 5.51 14.75
N ILE A 269 -3.25 4.98 14.84
CA ILE A 269 -2.99 3.58 15.15
C ILE A 269 -3.51 3.21 16.55
N ALA A 270 -3.24 4.04 17.56
CA ALA A 270 -3.66 3.80 18.94
C ALA A 270 -5.19 3.90 19.12
N ARG A 271 -5.90 4.69 18.30
CA ARG A 271 -7.37 4.77 18.32
C ARG A 271 -8.02 3.48 17.82
N ASN A 272 -7.35 2.73 16.95
CA ASN A 272 -7.79 1.40 16.55
C ASN A 272 -7.62 0.43 17.74
N LYS A 273 -8.75 0.03 18.34
CA LYS A 273 -8.77 -0.85 19.52
C LYS A 273 -8.02 -2.16 19.27
N TYR A 274 -8.21 -2.79 18.11
CA TYR A 274 -7.57 -4.05 17.75
C TYR A 274 -6.03 -3.91 17.71
N LEU A 275 -5.50 -2.91 16.99
CA LEU A 275 -4.05 -2.68 16.92
C LEU A 275 -3.46 -2.28 18.28
N ARG A 276 -4.17 -1.45 19.04
CA ARG A 276 -3.77 -1.06 20.40
C ARG A 276 -3.69 -2.28 21.33
N GLU A 277 -4.67 -3.17 21.28
CA GLU A 277 -4.68 -4.39 22.11
C GLU A 277 -3.54 -5.33 21.73
N MET A 278 -3.23 -5.48 20.43
CA MET A 278 -2.07 -6.28 19.98
C MET A 278 -0.75 -5.76 20.57
N ILE A 279 -0.56 -4.44 20.55
CA ILE A 279 0.62 -3.78 21.12
C ILE A 279 0.72 -3.99 22.63
N LEU A 280 -0.39 -3.81 23.35
CA LEU A 280 -0.43 -3.95 24.81
C LEU A 280 -0.32 -5.42 25.26
N CYS A 281 -0.71 -6.37 24.42
CA CYS A 281 -0.67 -7.80 24.71
C CYS A 281 0.63 -8.48 24.25
N GLU A 282 1.62 -7.75 23.74
CA GLU A 282 2.86 -8.34 23.23
C GLU A 282 3.61 -9.14 24.31
N LYS A 283 3.88 -10.42 24.01
CA LYS A 283 4.53 -11.37 24.92
C LYS A 283 5.98 -11.61 24.52
N GLU A 284 6.82 -11.80 25.53
CA GLU A 284 8.18 -12.32 25.34
C GLU A 284 8.12 -13.83 25.08
N SER A 285 9.03 -14.32 24.25
CA SER A 285 9.24 -15.74 24.02
C SER A 285 9.86 -16.41 25.25
N THR A 286 9.28 -17.52 25.69
CA THR A 286 9.71 -18.23 26.91
C THR A 286 10.57 -19.47 26.65
N ASP A 287 10.71 -19.87 25.39
CA ASP A 287 11.40 -21.09 24.96
C ASP A 287 12.81 -20.83 24.39
N GLY A 288 13.30 -19.59 24.52
CA GLY A 288 14.62 -19.19 24.02
C GLY A 288 14.68 -18.94 22.51
N VAL A 289 13.55 -18.97 21.80
CA VAL A 289 13.49 -18.62 20.37
C VAL A 289 13.14 -17.14 20.23
N TYR A 290 13.97 -16.40 19.47
CA TYR A 290 13.66 -15.01 19.12
C TYR A 290 12.50 -14.95 18.13
N ARG A 291 11.39 -14.30 18.51
CA ARG A 291 10.20 -14.06 17.68
C ARG A 291 9.93 -12.58 17.43
N GLY A 292 10.41 -11.71 18.31
CA GLY A 292 10.21 -10.27 18.14
C GLY A 292 11.33 -9.44 18.76
N TYR A 293 11.26 -8.12 18.56
CA TYR A 293 12.23 -7.18 19.09
C TYR A 293 12.38 -7.29 20.62
N LYS A 294 11.27 -7.58 21.32
CA LYS A 294 11.21 -7.74 22.79
C LYS A 294 12.12 -8.85 23.33
N ASP A 295 12.37 -9.89 22.53
CA ASP A 295 13.26 -10.99 22.91
C ASP A 295 14.75 -10.56 22.88
N GLY A 296 15.05 -9.52 22.09
CA GLY A 296 16.37 -8.97 21.80
C GLY A 296 17.11 -8.37 23.01
N SER A 297 18.44 -8.37 22.94
CA SER A 297 19.26 -7.73 23.98
C SER A 297 19.06 -6.23 24.08
N ASP A 298 18.74 -5.59 22.95
CA ASP A 298 18.62 -4.14 22.88
C ASP A 298 17.37 -3.67 23.61
N PHE A 299 16.24 -4.39 23.48
CA PHE A 299 15.06 -4.17 24.30
C PHE A 299 15.39 -4.31 25.80
N LYS A 300 16.06 -5.41 26.18
CA LYS A 300 16.40 -5.75 27.58
C LYS A 300 17.33 -4.73 28.23
N LYS A 301 18.20 -4.09 27.46
CA LYS A 301 19.18 -3.11 27.94
C LYS A 301 18.68 -1.67 27.88
N ASN A 302 17.65 -1.37 27.09
CA ASN A 302 17.17 -0.02 26.88
C ASN A 302 16.36 0.48 28.11
N PRO A 303 16.83 1.51 28.85
CA PRO A 303 16.18 1.97 30.07
C PRO A 303 14.75 2.48 29.86
N PHE A 304 14.50 3.14 28.72
CA PHE A 304 13.18 3.66 28.36
C PHE A 304 12.19 2.51 28.12
N LEU A 305 12.59 1.48 27.37
CA LEU A 305 11.74 0.31 27.11
C LEU A 305 11.56 -0.59 28.33
N GLN A 306 12.52 -0.62 29.26
CA GLN A 306 12.31 -1.28 30.55
C GLN A 306 11.30 -0.53 31.43
N LYS A 307 11.29 0.81 31.38
CA LYS A 307 10.31 1.63 32.09
C LYS A 307 8.92 1.62 31.43
N PHE A 308 8.89 1.62 30.10
CA PHE A 308 7.68 1.69 29.28
C PHE A 308 7.65 0.55 28.26
N PRO A 309 7.39 -0.70 28.67
CA PRO A 309 7.52 -1.89 27.83
C PRO A 309 6.55 -1.96 26.65
N PHE A 310 5.46 -1.18 26.70
CA PHE A 310 4.45 -1.11 25.64
C PHE A 310 4.54 0.14 24.77
N ALA A 311 5.61 0.94 24.92
CA ALA A 311 5.85 2.08 24.04
C ALA A 311 5.94 1.60 22.57
N PHE A 312 5.42 2.41 21.65
CA PHE A 312 5.54 2.17 20.21
C PHE A 312 7.00 2.08 19.81
N ARG A 313 7.38 1.01 19.11
CA ARG A 313 8.75 0.79 18.67
C ARG A 313 8.83 1.05 17.18
N ILE A 314 9.36 2.23 16.85
CA ILE A 314 9.39 2.77 15.51
C ILE A 314 10.58 2.17 14.75
N GLU A 315 10.29 1.62 13.59
CA GLU A 315 11.26 1.33 12.54
C GLU A 315 11.10 2.37 11.43
N LEU A 316 12.19 3.05 11.09
CA LEU A 316 12.18 4.06 10.03
C LEU A 316 12.92 3.52 8.80
N ASN A 317 12.23 3.48 7.67
CA ASN A 317 12.83 3.12 6.38
C ASN A 317 13.16 4.38 5.56
N TYR A 318 14.37 4.43 5.01
CA TYR A 318 14.80 5.45 4.07
C TYR A 318 15.28 4.82 2.76
N ASP A 319 14.60 5.18 1.68
CA ASP A 319 14.80 4.74 0.31
C ASP A 319 14.64 5.93 -0.66
N ASP A 320 15.35 5.88 -1.79
CA ASP A 320 15.18 6.84 -2.88
C ASP A 320 13.98 6.40 -3.72
N LEU A 321 13.00 7.29 -3.91
CA LEU A 321 11.66 7.01 -4.47
C LEU A 321 11.65 6.06 -5.69
N GLU A 322 11.40 4.78 -5.43
CA GLU A 322 10.26 4.02 -5.97
C GLU A 322 9.20 3.85 -4.85
N THR A 323 8.57 4.95 -4.42
CA THR A 323 7.37 4.97 -3.54
C THR A 323 7.35 3.97 -2.36
N ALA A 324 8.20 4.11 -1.33
CA ALA A 324 7.92 3.62 0.04
C ALA A 324 8.99 4.03 1.08
N ASN A 325 8.89 5.23 1.66
CA ASN A 325 9.58 5.54 2.93
C ASN A 325 8.62 5.30 4.09
N GLY A 326 8.59 4.03 4.50
CA GLY A 326 7.68 3.51 5.49
C GLY A 326 8.17 3.60 6.92
N LEU A 327 7.28 4.01 7.81
CA LEU A 327 7.37 3.78 9.23
C LEU A 327 6.71 2.43 9.54
N GLY A 328 7.47 1.53 10.19
CA GLY A 328 7.00 0.25 10.71
C GLY A 328 6.87 0.27 12.24
N ILE A 329 6.02 -0.61 12.78
CA ILE A 329 5.71 -0.70 14.21
C ILE A 329 6.10 -2.09 14.74
N GLN A 330 7.26 -2.17 15.39
CA GLN A 330 7.90 -3.43 15.83
C GLN A 330 7.19 -4.15 17.00
N ASN A 331 6.13 -3.58 17.56
CA ASN A 331 5.24 -4.20 18.55
C ASN A 331 3.95 -4.76 17.96
N LEU A 332 3.80 -4.73 16.64
CA LEU A 332 2.75 -5.48 15.95
C LEU A 332 3.24 -6.90 15.58
N PRO A 333 2.33 -7.89 15.52
CA PRO A 333 2.64 -9.21 15.01
C PRO A 333 3.23 -9.17 13.59
N VAL A 334 4.01 -10.19 13.23
CA VAL A 334 4.68 -10.27 11.93
C VAL A 334 3.67 -10.24 10.78
N GLU A 335 2.49 -10.83 10.98
CA GLU A 335 1.40 -10.87 10.02
C GLU A 335 0.85 -9.48 9.70
N GLU A 336 0.78 -8.59 10.70
CA GLU A 336 0.36 -7.21 10.51
C GLU A 336 1.47 -6.38 9.89
N ASN A 337 2.71 -6.52 10.36
CA ASN A 337 3.86 -5.81 9.80
C ASN A 337 4.21 -6.21 8.36
N SER A 338 3.76 -7.38 7.91
CA SER A 338 3.94 -7.82 6.51
C SER A 338 2.97 -7.17 5.52
N LYS A 339 1.96 -6.44 5.99
CA LYS A 339 0.97 -5.76 5.13
C LYS A 339 1.49 -4.38 4.72
N LEU A 340 1.31 -4.02 3.45
CA LEU A 340 1.61 -2.66 2.95
C LEU A 340 0.78 -1.59 3.68
N SER A 341 -0.40 -1.94 4.20
CA SER A 341 -1.23 -1.04 5.01
C SER A 341 -0.61 -0.67 6.36
N SER A 342 0.45 -1.37 6.79
CA SER A 342 1.18 -1.13 8.05
C SER A 342 2.45 -0.31 7.86
N ILE A 343 2.66 0.22 6.65
CA ILE A 343 3.77 1.08 6.25
C ILE A 343 3.23 2.51 6.19
N PHE A 344 3.63 3.36 7.14
CA PHE A 344 3.13 4.73 7.23
C PHE A 344 4.14 5.72 6.67
N LEU A 345 3.73 6.59 5.74
CA LEU A 345 4.63 7.60 5.19
C LEU A 345 5.01 8.62 6.28
N LEU A 346 6.31 8.89 6.45
CA LEU A 346 6.79 9.96 7.34
C LEU A 346 7.03 11.27 6.59
N ALA A 347 7.77 11.21 5.48
CA ALA A 347 8.13 12.38 4.70
C ALA A 347 8.39 12.01 3.24
N MET A 348 8.10 12.94 2.33
CA MET A 348 8.39 12.83 0.90
C MET A 348 9.09 14.09 0.43
N ALA A 349 10.30 13.94 -0.09
CA ALA A 349 11.12 15.03 -0.59
C ALA A 349 11.70 14.67 -1.97
N PHE A 350 12.02 15.68 -2.76
CA PHE A 350 12.66 15.47 -4.05
C PHE A 350 14.15 15.14 -3.85
N SER A 351 14.64 14.06 -4.47
CA SER A 351 16.00 13.56 -4.25
C SER A 351 17.09 14.56 -4.63
N GLU A 352 16.85 15.43 -5.61
CA GLU A 352 17.80 16.49 -5.95
C GLU A 352 17.96 17.52 -4.84
N ASP A 353 16.88 17.81 -4.10
CA ASP A 353 16.91 18.79 -3.02
C ASP A 353 17.65 18.25 -1.78
N LEU A 354 17.77 16.93 -1.63
CA LEU A 354 18.52 16.30 -0.55
C LEU A 354 20.04 16.51 -0.67
N LYS A 355 20.53 16.88 -1.86
CA LYS A 355 21.96 17.15 -2.11
C LYS A 355 22.43 18.42 -1.41
N ASP A 356 21.52 19.34 -1.13
CA ASP A 356 21.83 20.60 -0.48
C ASP A 356 22.19 20.39 1.00
N LYS A 357 23.29 21.01 1.42
CA LYS A 357 23.83 20.84 2.77
C LYS A 357 22.79 21.28 3.83
N GLY A 358 22.46 20.36 4.73
CA GLY A 358 21.54 20.62 5.86
C GLY A 358 20.06 20.43 5.54
N VAL A 359 19.67 20.18 4.28
CA VAL A 359 18.27 19.91 3.91
C VAL A 359 17.76 18.63 4.55
N PHE A 360 18.55 17.56 4.52
CA PHE A 360 18.18 16.29 5.16
C PHE A 360 17.87 16.45 6.66
N GLN A 361 18.64 17.29 7.37
CA GLN A 361 18.38 17.60 8.77
C GLN A 361 17.05 18.33 8.94
N LYS A 362 16.77 19.33 8.10
CA LYS A 362 15.50 20.07 8.12
C LYS A 362 14.30 19.14 7.92
N ILE A 363 14.43 18.13 7.07
CA ILE A 363 13.39 17.12 6.83
C ILE A 363 13.15 16.26 8.08
N LEU A 364 14.20 15.86 8.79
CA LEU A 364 14.08 15.05 10.01
C LEU A 364 13.73 15.84 11.27
N THR A 365 13.89 17.17 11.27
CA THR A 365 13.61 18.00 12.45
C THR A 365 12.20 17.78 13.02
N PRO A 366 11.11 17.84 12.23
CA PRO A 366 9.76 17.62 12.76
C PRO A 366 9.61 16.24 13.42
N PHE A 367 10.14 15.20 12.77
CA PHE A 367 10.15 13.84 13.32
C PHE A 367 10.90 13.74 14.66
N LEU A 368 12.08 14.36 14.74
CA LEU A 368 12.90 14.33 15.96
C LEU A 368 12.24 15.12 17.11
N GLU A 369 11.55 16.21 16.81
CA GLU A 369 10.80 16.98 17.80
C GLU A 369 9.61 16.18 18.36
N ASP A 370 8.85 15.52 17.48
CA ASP A 370 7.79 14.59 17.90
C ASP A 370 8.34 13.42 18.72
N LEU A 371 9.45 12.83 18.28
CA LEU A 371 10.09 11.70 18.97
C LEU A 371 10.56 12.08 20.38
N LYS A 372 11.12 13.29 20.56
CA LYS A 372 11.52 13.79 21.89
C LYS A 372 10.33 13.88 22.85
N ARG A 373 9.17 14.33 22.36
CA ARG A 373 7.94 14.41 23.17
C ARG A 373 7.44 13.00 23.51
N LEU A 374 7.50 12.08 22.56
CA LEU A 374 7.07 10.69 22.74
C LEU A 374 8.00 9.87 23.65
N GLN A 375 9.28 10.22 23.71
CA GLN A 375 10.29 9.59 24.58
C GLN A 375 10.35 10.21 25.98
N SER A 376 9.56 11.25 26.26
CA SER A 376 9.52 11.86 27.58
C SER A 376 8.81 10.94 28.59
N ASP A 377 9.05 11.19 29.87
CA ASP A 377 8.38 10.45 30.94
C ASP A 377 6.87 10.70 30.95
N GLU A 378 6.45 11.93 30.63
CA GLU A 378 5.05 12.31 30.49
C GLU A 378 4.40 11.69 29.25
N GLY A 379 5.13 11.55 28.15
CA GLY A 379 4.59 11.13 26.85
C GLY A 379 3.62 12.16 26.27
N VAL A 380 2.74 11.71 25.36
CA VAL A 380 1.71 12.56 24.74
C VAL A 380 0.34 11.98 25.06
N GLU A 381 -0.50 12.74 25.76
CA GLU A 381 -1.87 12.34 26.05
C GLU A 381 -2.76 12.47 24.80
N ILE A 382 -3.55 11.43 24.54
CA ILE A 382 -4.52 11.38 23.46
C ILE A 382 -5.88 10.89 23.97
N THR A 383 -6.96 11.32 23.32
CA THR A 383 -8.32 10.86 23.60
C THR A 383 -8.71 9.72 22.67
N LEU A 384 -9.14 8.61 23.26
CA LEU A 384 -9.67 7.44 22.56
C LEU A 384 -11.14 7.64 22.14
N PRO A 385 -11.66 6.82 21.20
CA PRO A 385 -13.04 6.94 20.75
C PRO A 385 -14.11 6.75 21.84
N ASP A 386 -13.79 6.00 22.89
CA ASP A 386 -14.65 5.77 24.07
C ASP A 386 -14.56 6.91 25.10
N GLY A 387 -13.82 7.98 24.81
CA GLY A 387 -13.56 9.09 25.72
C GLY A 387 -12.45 8.80 26.75
N GLY A 388 -11.86 7.61 26.73
CA GLY A 388 -10.72 7.26 27.57
C GLY A 388 -9.46 8.04 27.22
N LEU A 389 -8.62 8.31 28.20
CA LEU A 389 -7.30 8.89 27.98
C LEU A 389 -6.27 7.77 27.77
N PHE A 390 -5.39 7.96 26.80
CA PHE A 390 -4.26 7.08 26.54
C PHE A 390 -3.00 7.91 26.44
N ILE A 391 -1.91 7.45 27.07
CA ILE A 391 -0.63 8.15 26.98
C ILE A 391 0.25 7.45 25.95
N LEU A 392 0.43 8.14 24.83
CA LEU A 392 1.27 7.73 23.74
C LEU A 392 2.74 7.92 24.11
N ARG A 393 3.50 6.84 24.01
CA ARG A 393 4.96 6.81 24.15
C ARG A 393 5.54 6.04 23.00
N ALA A 394 6.69 6.48 22.50
CA ALA A 394 7.35 5.82 21.38
C ALA A 394 8.86 6.01 21.44
N CYS A 395 9.61 5.08 20.85
CA CYS A 395 11.02 5.25 20.59
C CYS A 395 11.42 4.69 19.23
N LEU A 396 12.42 5.30 18.60
CA LEU A 396 13.07 4.76 17.42
C LEU A 396 13.95 3.58 17.85
N VAL A 397 13.70 2.40 17.28
CA VAL A 397 14.46 1.18 17.57
C VAL A 397 15.29 0.69 16.40
N CYS A 398 14.91 1.08 15.17
CA CYS A 398 15.61 0.68 13.97
C CYS A 398 15.54 1.78 12.90
N PHE A 399 16.63 1.97 12.18
CA PHE A 399 16.69 2.78 10.97
C PHE A 399 17.23 1.90 9.85
N CYS A 400 16.36 1.59 8.90
CA CYS A 400 16.64 0.73 7.76
C CYS A 400 16.88 1.60 6.53
N ALA A 401 17.98 1.34 5.82
CA ALA A 401 18.34 2.04 4.61
C ALA A 401 19.19 1.12 3.74
N ASP A 402 19.07 1.26 2.42
CA ASP A 402 20.00 0.60 1.49
C ASP A 402 21.42 1.16 1.66
N SER A 403 22.43 0.52 1.06
CA SER A 403 23.84 0.90 1.29
C SER A 403 24.10 2.38 0.96
N LEU A 404 23.50 2.92 -0.10
CA LEU A 404 23.74 4.32 -0.52
C LEU A 404 23.03 5.29 0.43
N ALA A 405 21.78 5.02 0.77
CA ALA A 405 20.97 5.76 1.71
C ALA A 405 21.60 5.75 3.12
N ALA A 406 22.10 4.59 3.57
CA ALA A 406 22.81 4.44 4.84
C ALA A 406 24.15 5.20 4.83
N HIS A 407 24.89 5.20 3.70
CA HIS A 407 26.12 5.98 3.57
C HIS A 407 25.86 7.49 3.57
N ALA A 408 24.77 7.94 2.96
CA ALA A 408 24.34 9.34 3.00
C ALA A 408 23.94 9.75 4.43
N LEU A 409 23.18 8.90 5.12
CA LEU A 409 22.76 9.08 6.51
C LEU A 409 23.97 9.16 7.45
N LEU A 410 24.81 8.13 7.46
CA LEU A 410 25.91 8.00 8.42
C LEU A 410 27.16 8.81 8.03
N GLY A 411 27.12 9.49 6.88
CA GLY A 411 28.19 10.37 6.44
C GLY A 411 29.47 9.64 6.03
N PHE A 412 29.34 8.47 5.40
CA PHE A 412 30.49 7.65 5.03
C PHE A 412 31.04 7.94 3.62
N MET A 413 30.22 8.41 2.67
CA MET A 413 30.65 8.56 1.26
C MET A 413 30.17 9.82 0.52
N SER A 414 29.48 10.76 1.18
CA SER A 414 29.02 12.01 0.55
C SER A 414 29.77 13.25 1.08
N PRO A 415 30.00 14.32 0.29
CA PRO A 415 30.48 15.62 0.79
C PRO A 415 29.58 16.27 1.87
N SER A 416 28.34 15.78 2.03
CA SER A 416 27.44 16.14 3.13
C SER A 416 27.74 15.40 4.45
N ALA A 417 28.79 14.58 4.51
CA ALA A 417 29.25 13.83 5.68
C ALA A 417 29.67 14.73 6.86
N SER A 418 28.81 14.92 7.86
CA SER A 418 29.21 15.26 9.24
C SER A 418 28.05 15.43 10.24
N TRP A 419 27.01 14.58 10.29
CA TRP A 419 25.82 14.99 11.11
C TRP A 419 25.29 14.00 12.16
N TRP A 420 25.43 12.68 12.02
CA TRP A 420 24.83 11.73 13.00
C TRP A 420 25.63 11.45 14.28
N LYS A 421 26.81 12.07 14.47
CA LYS A 421 27.62 11.88 15.70
C LYS A 421 26.98 12.38 17.00
N LEU A 422 25.81 13.05 16.93
CA LEU A 422 25.16 13.70 18.07
C LEU A 422 23.86 13.02 18.57
N LEU A 423 23.27 12.09 17.81
CA LEU A 423 21.97 11.48 18.18
C LEU A 423 22.07 10.10 18.85
N LEU A 424 23.20 9.40 18.72
CA LEU A 424 23.42 8.08 19.34
C LEU A 424 24.15 8.15 20.69
N THR A 425 24.43 9.35 21.20
CA THR A 425 25.12 9.58 22.49
C THR A 425 24.29 10.38 23.48
N GLY A 426 22.97 10.46 23.27
CA GLY A 426 22.02 11.07 24.21
C GLY A 426 21.39 10.04 25.11
#